data_AF-A0A6J1W9K3-F1
#
_entry.id   AF-A0A6J1W9K3-F1
#
_cell.length_a   1.000
_cell.length_b   1.000
_cell.length_c   1.000
_cell.angle_alpha   90.00
_cell.angle_beta   90.00
_cell.angle_gamma   90.00
#
_symmetry.space_group_name_H-M   'P 1'
#
loop_
_entity.id
_entity.type
_entity.pdbx_description
1 polymer ?
#
loop_
_entity_poly.entity_id
_entity_poly.type
_entity_poly.pdbx_seq_one_letter_code
_entity_poly.pdbx_strand_id
1 'polypeptide(L)'
;GWGGTRRPQRSLPTLSFCLPLQDQFDTLEKHTQWGIDILEKYIKFVKDRTEIEINYAKQLRNLAKKYQPKKNSKEEDEYTYSSCQAFLATLNEMNDYAGQHEVISENMTSQITTELARYVQELKQERKSVRTFLR
;
A
#
# COMPACT_ATOMS: atom_id res chain seq x y z
N GLY A 1 40.67 66.76 33.49
CA GLY A 1 39.70 66.24 32.52
C GLY A 1 39.97 64.76 32.34
N TRP A 2 39.07 63.89 32.79
CA TRP A 2 39.19 62.44 32.66
C TRP A 2 38.39 62.00 31.43
N GLY A 3 39.08 61.76 30.31
CA GLY A 3 38.47 61.23 29.09
C GLY A 3 38.33 59.71 29.18
N GLY A 4 37.15 59.24 29.58
CA GLY A 4 36.81 57.82 29.57
C GLY A 4 36.63 57.30 28.15
N THR A 5 37.56 56.46 27.68
CA THR A 5 37.46 55.76 26.40
C THR A 5 36.41 54.65 26.51
N ARG A 6 35.23 54.85 25.92
CA ARG A 6 34.22 53.77 25.80
C ARG A 6 34.75 52.70 24.86
N ARG A 7 35.00 51.49 25.38
CA ARG A 7 35.24 50.30 24.55
C ARG A 7 33.98 50.02 23.71
N PRO A 8 34.08 49.68 22.42
CA PRO A 8 32.93 49.19 21.67
C PRO A 8 32.53 47.83 22.25
N GLN A 9 31.27 47.73 22.62
CA GLN A 9 30.62 46.49 23.03
C GLN A 9 30.67 45.54 21.84
N ARG A 10 31.55 44.53 21.88
CA ARG A 10 31.55 43.43 20.91
C ARG A 10 30.21 42.74 21.02
N SER A 11 29.35 42.92 20.01
CA SER A 11 28.20 42.06 19.80
C SER A 11 28.71 40.63 19.62
N LEU A 12 28.29 39.73 20.51
CA LEU A 12 28.52 38.30 20.35
C LEU A 12 27.83 37.84 19.05
N PRO A 13 28.47 37.00 18.22
CA PRO A 13 27.80 36.44 17.05
C PRO A 13 26.89 35.30 17.51
N THR A 14 25.69 35.60 18.00
CA THR A 14 24.79 34.58 18.54
C THR A 14 23.92 33.85 17.51
N LEU A 15 24.10 34.05 16.19
CA LEU A 15 23.10 33.59 15.21
C LEU A 15 23.64 33.09 13.87
N SER A 16 24.91 32.64 13.79
CA SER A 16 25.46 32.13 12.52
C SER A 16 25.77 30.62 12.52
N PHE A 17 25.97 30.00 13.69
CA PHE A 17 26.19 28.54 13.77
C PHE A 17 24.89 27.71 13.62
N CYS A 18 23.73 28.32 13.86
CA CYS A 18 22.44 27.63 13.87
C CYS A 18 21.82 27.49 12.46
N LEU A 19 22.07 28.42 11.55
CA LEU A 19 21.46 28.44 10.21
C LEU A 19 21.86 27.24 9.32
N PRO A 20 23.14 26.81 9.25
CA PRO A 20 23.52 25.67 8.40
C PRO A 20 22.99 24.33 8.91
N LEU A 21 22.85 24.18 10.24
CA LEU A 21 22.30 22.97 10.86
C LEU A 21 20.78 22.90 10.72
N GLN A 22 20.10 24.05 10.84
CA GLN A 22 18.65 24.16 10.64
C GLN A 22 18.24 23.83 9.19
N ASP A 23 18.98 24.34 8.20
CA ASP A 23 18.68 24.11 6.78
C ASP A 23 18.86 22.63 6.36
N GLN A 24 19.84 21.94 6.94
CA GLN A 24 19.97 20.48 6.77
C GLN A 24 18.84 19.70 7.44
N PHE A 25 18.35 20.17 8.59
CA PHE A 25 17.20 19.56 9.25
C PHE A 25 15.92 19.70 8.41
N ASP A 26 15.65 20.89 7.86
CA ASP A 26 14.48 21.14 7.00
C ASP A 26 14.53 20.30 5.71
N THR A 27 15.74 20.10 5.16
CA THR A 27 15.96 19.23 3.99
C THR A 27 15.65 17.76 4.32
N LEU A 28 16.11 17.28 5.48
CA LEU A 28 15.84 15.92 5.95
C LEU A 28 14.36 15.69 6.26
N GLU A 29 13.67 16.66 6.88
CA GLU A 29 12.24 16.58 7.15
C GLU A 29 11.43 16.44 5.85
N LYS A 30 11.78 17.22 4.81
CA LYS A 30 11.16 17.10 3.48
C LYS A 30 11.42 15.74 2.84
N HIS A 31 12.66 15.26 2.88
CA HIS A 31 13.02 13.97 2.28
C HIS A 31 12.29 12.80 2.94
N THR A 32 12.20 12.80 4.27
CA THR A 32 11.48 11.76 5.03
C THR A 32 9.97 11.83 4.83
N GLN A 33 9.38 13.04 4.71
CA GLN A 33 7.97 13.19 4.34
C GLN A 33 7.71 12.64 2.92
N TRP A 34 8.57 12.97 1.95
CA TRP A 34 8.43 12.46 0.59
C TRP A 34 8.51 10.92 0.54
N GLY A 35 9.43 10.32 1.30
CA GLY A 35 9.51 8.86 1.42
C GLY A 35 8.20 8.23 1.95
N ILE A 36 7.58 8.87 2.95
CA ILE A 36 6.27 8.45 3.45
C ILE A 36 5.18 8.59 2.38
N ASP A 37 5.16 9.70 1.63
CA ASP A 37 4.16 9.92 0.58
C ASP A 37 4.27 8.87 -0.55
N ILE A 38 5.49 8.46 -0.90
CA ILE A 38 5.73 7.36 -1.86
C ILE A 38 5.20 6.03 -1.34
N LEU A 39 5.44 5.71 -0.06
CA LEU A 39 4.91 4.48 0.55
C LEU A 39 3.38 4.48 0.58
N GLU A 40 2.75 5.62 0.91
CA GLU A 40 1.29 5.74 0.87
C GLU A 40 0.72 5.56 -0.54
N LYS A 41 1.39 6.13 -1.55
CA LYS A 41 1.04 5.92 -2.96
C LYS A 41 1.15 4.45 -3.35
N TYR A 42 2.20 3.76 -2.90
CA TYR A 42 2.37 2.34 -3.17
C TYR A 42 1.29 1.48 -2.48
N ILE A 43 0.96 1.78 -1.21
CA ILE A 43 -0.16 1.13 -0.51
C ILE A 43 -1.46 1.30 -1.30
N LYS A 44 -1.73 2.51 -1.80
CA LYS A 44 -2.91 2.75 -2.66
C LYS A 44 -2.88 1.90 -3.93
N PHE A 45 -1.74 1.85 -4.61
CA PHE A 45 -1.56 1.01 -5.79
C PHE A 45 -1.87 -0.47 -5.51
N VAL A 46 -1.37 -1.02 -4.40
CA VAL A 46 -1.64 -2.42 -4.04
C VAL A 46 -3.11 -2.65 -3.71
N LYS A 47 -3.79 -1.68 -3.08
CA LYS A 47 -5.24 -1.74 -2.84
C LYS A 47 -6.04 -1.76 -4.15
N ASP A 48 -5.71 -0.85 -5.07
CA ASP A 48 -6.37 -0.79 -6.39
C ASP A 48 -6.12 -2.11 -7.17
N ARG A 49 -4.89 -2.65 -7.11
CA ARG A 49 -4.58 -3.97 -7.68
C ARG A 49 -5.41 -5.10 -7.04
N THR A 50 -5.57 -5.08 -5.73
CA THR A 50 -6.36 -6.06 -4.99
C THR A 50 -7.82 -6.04 -5.44
N GLU A 51 -8.40 -4.87 -5.62
CA GLU A 51 -9.77 -4.73 -6.11
C GLU A 51 -9.95 -5.33 -7.52
N ILE A 52 -8.96 -5.14 -8.41
CA ILE A 52 -8.95 -5.75 -9.74
C ILE A 52 -8.97 -7.28 -9.63
N GLU A 53 -8.12 -7.88 -8.79
CA GLU A 53 -8.07 -9.35 -8.61
C GLU A 53 -9.40 -9.90 -8.06
N ILE A 54 -9.99 -9.24 -7.05
CA ILE A 54 -11.28 -9.63 -6.47
C ILE A 54 -12.38 -9.58 -7.54
N ASN A 55 -12.45 -8.51 -8.32
CA ASN A 55 -13.46 -8.35 -9.34
C ASN A 55 -13.28 -9.35 -10.50
N TYR A 56 -12.03 -9.65 -10.85
CA TYR A 56 -11.72 -10.66 -11.88
C TYR A 56 -12.15 -12.06 -11.44
N ALA A 57 -11.79 -12.49 -10.22
CA ALA A 57 -12.24 -13.75 -9.65
C ALA A 57 -13.77 -13.87 -9.62
N LYS A 58 -14.46 -12.81 -9.20
CA LYS A 58 -15.92 -12.74 -9.17
C LYS A 58 -16.53 -12.93 -10.56
N GLN A 59 -15.97 -12.29 -11.58
CA GLN A 59 -16.44 -12.44 -12.96
C GLN A 59 -16.26 -13.87 -13.47
N LEU A 60 -15.12 -14.50 -13.19
CA LEU A 60 -14.86 -15.89 -13.56
C LEU A 60 -15.85 -16.87 -12.89
N ARG A 61 -16.10 -16.73 -11.58
CA ARG A 61 -17.09 -17.57 -10.88
C ARG A 61 -18.51 -17.40 -11.41
N ASN A 62 -18.91 -16.16 -11.66
CA ASN A 62 -20.22 -15.86 -12.22
C ASN A 62 -20.38 -16.48 -13.62
N LEU A 63 -19.32 -16.41 -14.43
CA LEU A 63 -19.28 -17.03 -15.75
C LEU A 63 -19.40 -18.55 -15.64
N ALA A 64 -18.56 -19.21 -14.85
CA ALA A 64 -18.61 -20.65 -14.65
C ALA A 64 -20.00 -21.10 -14.17
N LYS A 65 -20.55 -20.42 -13.15
CA LYS A 65 -21.89 -20.70 -12.61
C LYS A 65 -23.01 -20.51 -13.64
N LYS A 66 -22.91 -19.53 -14.55
CA LYS A 66 -23.91 -19.28 -15.59
C LYS A 66 -24.06 -20.44 -16.57
N TYR A 67 -22.97 -21.16 -16.84
CA TYR A 67 -22.93 -22.28 -17.79
C TYR A 67 -22.97 -23.66 -17.12
N GLN A 68 -22.99 -23.73 -15.78
CA GLN A 68 -23.21 -24.98 -15.07
C GLN A 68 -24.61 -25.55 -15.36
N PRO A 69 -24.75 -26.88 -15.48
CA PRO A 69 -26.03 -27.54 -15.70
C PRO A 69 -27.07 -27.20 -14.65
N LYS A 70 -28.31 -26.95 -15.07
CA LYS A 70 -29.44 -26.80 -14.13
C LYS A 70 -30.01 -28.18 -13.84
N LYS A 71 -30.13 -28.56 -12.57
CA LYS A 71 -30.61 -29.89 -12.10
C LYS A 71 -32.08 -30.23 -12.46
N ASN A 72 -32.70 -29.55 -13.41
CA ASN A 72 -34.11 -29.68 -13.71
C ASN A 72 -34.31 -30.12 -15.17
N SER A 73 -34.72 -31.38 -15.34
CA SER A 73 -35.20 -32.05 -16.57
C SER A 73 -34.14 -32.71 -17.46
N LYS A 74 -34.47 -33.94 -17.92
CA LYS A 74 -34.11 -34.72 -19.14
C LYS A 74 -32.70 -34.67 -19.76
N GLU A 75 -31.86 -33.69 -19.48
CA GLU A 75 -30.48 -33.53 -19.94
C GLU A 75 -29.46 -34.35 -19.12
N GLU A 76 -29.88 -35.04 -18.06
CA GLU A 76 -28.99 -35.82 -17.19
C GLU A 76 -28.23 -36.90 -17.97
N ASP A 77 -28.87 -37.52 -18.96
CA ASP A 77 -28.25 -38.46 -19.89
C ASP A 77 -27.24 -37.76 -20.83
N GLU A 78 -27.40 -36.48 -21.13
CA GLU A 78 -26.53 -35.71 -22.02
C GLU A 78 -25.20 -35.31 -21.34
N TYR A 79 -25.18 -35.21 -20.01
CA TYR A 79 -23.95 -34.99 -19.23
C TYR A 79 -23.09 -36.24 -19.05
N THR A 80 -23.55 -37.40 -19.55
CA THR A 80 -22.76 -38.64 -19.60
C THR A 80 -21.84 -38.70 -20.82
N TYR A 81 -22.10 -37.91 -21.87
CA TYR A 81 -21.22 -37.83 -23.03
C TYR A 81 -19.87 -37.21 -22.66
N SER A 82 -18.80 -37.78 -23.19
CA SER A 82 -17.42 -37.36 -22.94
C SER A 82 -17.17 -35.89 -23.29
N SER A 83 -17.82 -35.36 -24.32
CA SER A 83 -17.76 -33.94 -24.70
C SER A 83 -18.36 -33.02 -23.62
N CYS A 84 -19.52 -33.39 -23.08
CA CYS A 84 -20.14 -32.65 -21.98
C CYS A 84 -19.29 -32.72 -20.71
N GLN A 85 -18.74 -33.90 -20.37
CA GLN A 85 -17.84 -34.02 -19.22
C GLN A 85 -16.57 -33.17 -19.34
N ALA A 86 -15.96 -33.12 -20.53
CA ALA A 86 -14.80 -32.26 -20.79
C ALA A 86 -15.13 -30.77 -20.60
N PHE A 87 -16.33 -30.34 -21.03
CA PHE A 87 -16.80 -28.98 -20.80
C PHE A 87 -17.01 -28.69 -19.30
N LEU A 88 -17.65 -29.60 -18.56
CA LEU A 88 -17.82 -29.46 -17.10
C LEU A 88 -16.48 -29.40 -16.36
N ALA A 89 -15.50 -30.22 -16.75
CA ALA A 89 -14.16 -30.14 -16.22
C ALA A 89 -13.54 -28.75 -16.46
N THR A 90 -13.72 -28.18 -17.66
CA THR A 90 -13.25 -26.82 -17.97
C THR A 90 -13.92 -25.75 -17.10
N LEU A 91 -15.23 -25.89 -16.81
CA LEU A 91 -15.94 -24.98 -15.90
C LEU A 91 -15.45 -25.09 -14.45
N ASN A 92 -15.08 -26.30 -14.01
CA ASN A 92 -14.54 -26.53 -12.67
C ASN A 92 -13.13 -25.94 -12.55
N GLU A 93 -12.25 -26.19 -13.53
CA GLU A 93 -10.92 -25.57 -13.60
C GLU A 93 -11.00 -24.04 -13.59
N MET A 94 -12.00 -23.45 -14.27
CA MET A 94 -12.23 -22.00 -14.23
C MET A 94 -12.64 -21.51 -12.84
N ASN A 95 -13.42 -22.29 -12.07
CA ASN A 95 -13.75 -21.96 -10.69
C ASN A 95 -12.51 -22.05 -9.78
N ASP A 96 -11.67 -23.06 -9.97
CA ASP A 96 -10.43 -23.23 -9.22
C ASP A 96 -9.45 -22.09 -9.53
N TYR A 97 -9.34 -21.71 -10.81
CA TYR A 97 -8.56 -20.56 -11.24
C TYR A 97 -9.06 -19.25 -10.61
N ALA A 98 -10.38 -19.03 -10.54
CA ALA A 98 -10.95 -17.90 -9.82
C ALA A 98 -10.60 -17.93 -8.32
N GLY A 99 -10.59 -19.11 -7.69
CA GLY A 99 -10.13 -19.27 -6.30
C GLY A 99 -8.67 -18.87 -6.09
N GLN A 100 -7.79 -19.16 -7.05
CA GLN A 100 -6.38 -18.71 -6.98
C GLN A 100 -6.27 -17.18 -7.00
N HIS A 101 -7.06 -16.49 -7.82
CA HIS A 101 -7.10 -15.03 -7.85
C HIS A 101 -7.57 -14.44 -6.50
N GLU A 102 -8.50 -15.09 -5.82
CA GLU A 102 -8.90 -14.66 -4.47
C GLU A 102 -7.77 -14.81 -3.45
N VAL A 103 -7.07 -15.94 -3.45
CA VAL A 103 -5.90 -16.15 -2.57
C VAL A 103 -4.82 -15.10 -2.83
N ILE A 104 -4.58 -14.74 -4.10
CA ILE A 104 -3.65 -13.66 -4.46
C ILE A 104 -4.11 -12.33 -3.85
N SER A 105 -5.41 -12.01 -3.95
CA SER A 105 -5.98 -10.78 -3.38
C SER A 105 -5.90 -10.74 -1.84
N GLU A 106 -6.15 -11.87 -1.18
CA GLU A 106 -6.05 -12.02 0.27
C GLU A 106 -4.59 -11.84 0.74
N ASN A 107 -3.63 -12.42 0.02
CA ASN A 107 -2.20 -12.27 0.31
C ASN A 107 -1.73 -10.82 0.12
N MET A 108 -2.16 -10.12 -0.93
CA MET A 108 -1.84 -8.69 -1.08
C MET A 108 -2.41 -7.83 0.05
N THR A 109 -3.60 -8.17 0.53
CA THR A 109 -4.24 -7.43 1.64
C THR A 109 -3.52 -7.70 2.96
N SER A 110 -3.34 -8.97 3.30
CA SER A 110 -2.82 -9.40 4.61
C SER A 110 -1.31 -9.18 4.74
N GLN A 111 -0.52 -9.54 3.72
CA GLN A 111 0.94 -9.55 3.83
C GLN A 111 1.59 -8.26 3.36
N ILE A 112 0.95 -7.53 2.43
CA ILE A 112 1.55 -6.32 1.85
C ILE A 112 0.88 -5.07 2.40
N THR A 113 -0.43 -4.92 2.17
CA THR A 113 -1.16 -3.70 2.52
C THR A 113 -1.14 -3.44 4.03
N THR A 114 -1.40 -4.47 4.83
CA THR A 114 -1.45 -4.36 6.30
C THR A 114 -0.09 -4.05 6.90
N GLU A 115 0.96 -4.79 6.50
CA GLU A 115 2.31 -4.58 7.02
C GLU A 115 2.89 -3.23 6.62
N LEU A 116 2.71 -2.81 5.36
CA LEU A 116 3.17 -1.49 4.93
C LEU A 116 2.40 -0.36 5.61
N ALA A 117 1.09 -0.52 5.83
CA ALA A 117 0.31 0.47 6.56
C ALA A 117 0.80 0.62 8.01
N ARG A 118 1.10 -0.50 8.68
CA ARG A 118 1.70 -0.52 10.03
C ARG A 118 3.05 0.20 10.02
N TYR A 119 3.94 -0.16 9.10
CA TYR A 119 5.26 0.44 8.97
C TYR A 119 5.20 1.95 8.71
N VAL A 120 4.29 2.42 7.84
CA VAL A 120 4.09 3.86 7.60
C VAL A 120 3.62 4.59 8.86
N GLN A 121 2.77 3.98 9.69
CA GLN A 121 2.36 4.58 10.96
C GLN A 121 3.54 4.71 11.93
N GLU A 122 4.38 3.68 12.04
CA GLU A 122 5.59 3.69 12.85
C GLU A 122 6.54 4.81 12.39
N LEU A 123 6.84 4.91 11.09
CA LEU A 123 7.67 5.99 10.52
C LEU A 123 7.11 7.39 10.82
N LYS A 124 5.78 7.57 10.73
CA LYS A 124 5.14 8.84 11.08
C LYS A 124 5.29 9.19 12.55
N GLN A 125 5.23 8.20 13.44
CA GLN A 125 5.42 8.39 14.88
C GLN A 125 6.88 8.72 15.21
N GLU A 126 7.83 7.98 14.64
CA GLU A 126 9.27 8.24 14.79
C GLU A 126 9.65 9.64 14.34
N ARG A 127 9.16 10.08 13.17
CA ARG A 127 9.42 11.43 12.66
C ARG A 127 8.88 12.52 13.58
N LYS A 128 7.67 12.33 14.15
CA LYS A 128 7.10 13.27 15.14
C LYS A 128 7.94 13.30 16.42
N SER A 129 8.40 12.15 16.88
CA SER A 129 9.27 12.02 18.05
C SER A 129 10.57 12.81 17.85
N VAL A 130 11.32 12.51 16.78
CA VAL A 130 12.59 13.19 16.44
C VAL A 130 12.39 14.71 16.32
N ARG A 131 11.32 15.16 15.67
CA ARG A 131 11.00 16.58 15.57
C ARG A 131 10.73 17.25 16.92
N THR A 132 10.13 16.51 17.86
CA THR A 132 9.84 17.03 19.21
C THR A 132 11.10 17.09 20.06
N PHE A 133 12.04 16.15 19.88
CA PHE A 133 13.33 16.17 20.58
C PHE A 133 14.29 17.27 20.08
N LEU A 134 14.14 17.71 18.83
CA LEU A 134 15.03 18.68 18.20
C LEU A 134 14.51 20.13 18.24
N ARG A 135 13.33 20.37 18.83
CA ARG A 135 12.76 21.70 19.10
C ARG A 135 12.81 22.01 20.59
#